data_AF-A0A346A378-F1
#
_entry.id   AF-A0A346A378-F1
#
_cell.length_a   1.000
_cell.length_b   1.000
_cell.length_c   1.000
_cell.angle_alpha   90.00
_cell.angle_beta   90.00
_cell.angle_gamma   90.00
#
_symmetry.space_group_name_H-M   'P 1'
#
loop_
_entity.id
_entity.type
_entity.pdbx_description
1 polymer ?
#
loop_
_entity_poly.entity_id
_entity_poly.type
_entity_poly.pdbx_seq_one_letter_code
_entity_poly.pdbx_strand_id
1 'polypeptide(L)' 'MGLTLLAIPFILLGIFVRPYAEGAERCFKIELLSKSAYCFEQASYMPEIVKYGCMAVGLALIYAGRRQIKQARGE' A
#
# COMPACT_ATOMS: atom_id res chain seq x y z
N MET A 1 -15.17 -13.23 4.21
CA MET A 1 -14.05 -13.42 3.25
C MET A 1 -13.79 -12.21 2.34
N GLY A 2 -14.73 -11.27 2.17
CA GLY A 2 -14.53 -10.10 1.29
C GLY A 2 -13.38 -9.17 1.70
N LEU A 3 -13.16 -8.94 3.00
CA LEU A 3 -12.08 -8.06 3.47
C LEU A 3 -10.68 -8.61 3.15
N THR A 4 -10.47 -9.92 3.25
CA THR A 4 -9.20 -10.55 2.88
C THR A 4 -8.93 -10.49 1.38
N LEU A 5 -9.98 -10.56 0.55
CA LEU A 5 -9.85 -10.35 -0.90
C LEU A 5 -9.50 -8.90 -1.24
N LEU A 6 -10.09 -7.94 -0.53
CA LEU A 6 -9.78 -6.52 -0.68
C LEU A 6 -8.36 -6.17 -0.22
N ALA A 7 -7.74 -6.96 0.66
CA ALA A 7 -6.36 -6.72 1.09
C ALA A 7 -5.32 -6.92 -0.02
N ILE A 8 -5.56 -7.87 -0.92
CA ILE A 8 -4.64 -8.25 -1.99
C ILE A 8 -4.23 -7.05 -2.86
N PRO A 9 -5.16 -6.25 -3.44
CA PRO A 9 -4.78 -5.10 -4.25
C PRO A 9 -3.96 -4.06 -3.46
N PHE A 10 -4.27 -3.80 -2.19
CA PHE A 10 -3.51 -2.84 -1.39
C PHE A 10 -2.08 -3.31 -1.10
N ILE A 11 -1.89 -4.59 -0.78
CA ILE A 11 -0.57 -5.17 -0.55
C ILE A 11 0.25 -5.16 -1.84
N LEU A 12 -0.35 -5.58 -2.96
CA LEU A 12 0.30 -5.55 -4.26
C LEU A 12 0.72 -4.12 -4.62
N LEU A 13 -0.17 -3.14 -4.42
CA LEU A 13 0.15 -1.74 -4.70
C LEU A 13 1.33 -1.25 -3.85
N GLY A 14 1.39 -1.59 -2.56
CA GLY A 14 2.55 -1.27 -1.71
C GLY A 14 3.86 -1.96 -2.13
N ILE A 15 3.80 -3.17 -2.70
CA ILE A 15 4.98 -3.88 -3.23
C ILE A 15 5.49 -3.22 -4.52
N PHE A 16 4.57 -2.82 -5.42
CA PHE A 16 4.92 -2.25 -6.72
C PHE A 16 5.22 -0.75 -6.67
N VAL A 17 4.95 -0.06 -5.56
CA VAL A 17 5.40 1.31 -5.31
C VAL A 17 6.88 1.31 -4.93
N ARG A 18 7.71 1.84 -5.82
CA ARG A 18 9.14 2.06 -5.55
C ARG A 18 9.42 3.56 -5.39
N PRO A 19 9.61 4.05 -4.15
CA PRO A 19 10.10 5.40 -3.92
C PRO A 19 11.59 5.47 -4.28
N TYR A 20 11.99 6.54 -4.95
CA TYR A 20 13.37 6.82 -5.33
C TYR A 20 13.62 8.33 -5.31
N ALA A 21 14.87 8.74 -5.17
CA ALA A 21 15.26 10.15 -5.23
C ALA A 21 15.84 10.47 -6.61
N GLU A 22 15.41 11.58 -7.20
CA GLU A 22 15.91 12.06 -8.49
C GLU A 22 16.32 13.53 -8.33
N GLY A 23 17.62 13.77 -8.17
CA GLY A 23 18.15 15.10 -7.86
C GLY A 23 17.63 15.66 -6.54
N ALA A 24 16.91 16.78 -6.60
CA ALA A 24 16.28 17.45 -5.45
C ALA A 24 14.81 17.02 -5.23
N GLU A 25 14.33 15.99 -5.92
CA GLU A 25 12.94 15.52 -5.82
C GLU A 25 12.86 14.10 -5.27
N ARG A 26 11.74 13.80 -4.59
CA ARG A 26 11.38 12.46 -4.14
C ARG A 26 10.22 11.94 -4.96
N CYS A 27 10.46 10.87 -5.71
CA CYS A 27 9.50 10.32 -6.63
C CYS A 27 9.08 8.91 -6.24
N PHE A 28 7.93 8.47 -6.73
CA PHE A 28 7.61 7.04 -6.80
C PHE A 28 6.98 6.67 -8.12
N LYS A 29 7.18 5.41 -8.52
CA LYS A 29 6.51 4.81 -9.66
C LYS A 29 5.79 3.54 -9.21
N ILE A 30 4.60 3.32 -9.77
CA ILE A 30 3.87 2.06 -9.65
C ILE A 30 4.25 1.22 -10.87
N GLU A 31 5.19 0.29 -10.71
CA GLU A 31 5.79 -0.47 -11.82
C GLU A 31 4.76 -1.13 -12.75
N LEU A 32 3.61 -1.53 -12.22
CA LEU A 32 2.56 -2.25 -12.95
C LEU A 32 1.54 -1.36 -13.68
N LEU A 33 1.39 -0.09 -13.27
CA LEU A 33 0.24 0.74 -13.65
C LEU A 33 0.62 2.12 -14.20
N SER A 34 1.71 2.73 -13.73
CA SER A 34 2.01 4.11 -14.06
C SER A 34 3.10 4.20 -15.13
N LYS A 35 2.76 4.75 -16.30
CA LYS A 35 3.74 5.15 -17.33
C LYS A 35 4.68 6.27 -16.83
N SER A 36 4.16 7.17 -16.01
CA SER A 36 4.87 8.31 -15.41
C SER A 36 5.22 8.06 -13.93
N ALA A 37 6.26 8.74 -13.45
CA ALA A 37 6.57 8.82 -12.02
C ALA A 37 5.84 10.01 -11.40
N TYR A 38 5.48 9.90 -10.12
CA TYR A 38 4.94 10.98 -9.32
C TYR A 38 6.05 11.54 -8.45
N CYS A 39 6.41 12.80 -8.65
CA CYS A 39 7.48 13.48 -7.94
C CYS A 39 6.94 14.55 -6.99
N PHE A 40 7.62 14.69 -5.86
CA PHE A 40 7.34 15.62 -4.79
C PHE A 40 8.63 16.33 -4.37
N GLU A 41 8.50 17.46 -3.68
CA GLU A 41 9.66 18.17 -3.12
C GLU A 41 10.51 17.29 -2.19
N GLN A 42 11.81 17.58 -2.09
CA GLN A 42 12.77 16.76 -1.33
C GLN A 42 12.40 16.52 0.14
N ALA A 43 11.72 17.50 0.76
CA ALA A 43 11.28 17.42 2.16
C ALA A 43 9.98 16.61 2.33
N SER A 44 9.40 16.11 1.24
CA SER A 44 8.15 15.36 1.27
C SER A 44 8.39 13.89 1.61
N TYR A 45 7.59 13.39 2.54
CA TYR A 45 7.51 11.97 2.91
C TYR A 45 6.38 11.25 2.17
N MET A 46 5.74 11.89 1.19
CA MET A 46 4.61 11.33 0.46
C MET A 46 4.91 9.97 -0.18
N PRO A 47 6.05 9.77 -0.87
CA PRO A 47 6.37 8.48 -1.48
C PRO A 47 6.42 7.33 -0.48
N GLU A 48 7.00 7.56 0.69
CA GLU A 48 7.05 6.60 1.78
C GLU A 48 5.66 6.37 2.40
N ILE A 49 4.90 7.43 2.65
CA ILE A 49 3.54 7.34 3.20
C ILE A 49 2.64 6.51 2.28
N VAL A 50 2.72 6.70 0.96
CA VAL A 50 1.93 5.92 -0.01
C VAL A 50 2.33 4.45 0.06
N LYS A 51 3.63 4.14 0.01
CA LYS A 51 4.12 2.75 0.07
C LYS A 51 3.68 2.04 1.37
N TYR A 52 4.03 2.63 2.50
CA TYR A 52 3.78 2.02 3.81
C TYR A 52 2.30 2.09 4.21
N GLY A 53 1.58 3.13 3.79
CA GLY A 53 0.14 3.27 3.98
C GLY A 53 -0.63 2.17 3.27
N CYS A 54 -0.32 1.88 2.00
CA CYS A 54 -0.95 0.78 1.28
C CYS A 54 -0.68 -0.58 1.93
N MET A 55 0.56 -0.83 2.38
CA MET A 55 0.86 -2.06 3.13
C MET A 55 0.09 -2.15 4.46
N ALA A 56 0.03 -1.07 5.22
CA ALA A 56 -0.68 -1.02 6.50
C ALA A 56 -2.18 -1.27 6.32
N VAL A 57 -2.82 -0.64 5.33
CA VAL A 57 -4.23 -0.86 4.99
C VAL A 57 -4.47 -2.31 4.57
N GLY A 58 -3.60 -2.87 3.72
CA GLY A 58 -3.67 -4.27 3.33
C GLY A 58 -3.62 -5.23 4.52
N LEU A 59 -2.65 -5.03 5.44
CA LEU A 59 -2.54 -5.84 6.66
C LEU A 59 -3.75 -5.66 7.59
N ALA A 60 -4.26 -4.44 7.74
CA ALA A 60 -5.44 -4.16 8.54
C ALA A 60 -6.69 -4.90 7.99
N LEU A 61 -6.85 -4.94 6.66
CA LEU A 61 -7.92 -5.69 6.00
C LEU A 61 -7.79 -7.21 6.20
N ILE A 62 -6.57 -7.75 6.16
CA ILE A 62 -6.31 -9.16 6.52
C ILE A 62 -6.72 -9.41 7.96
N TYR A 63 -6.26 -8.58 8.90
CA TYR A 63 -6.55 -8.74 10.32
C TYR A 63 -8.06 -8.66 10.59
N ALA A 64 -8.75 -7.67 10.02
CA ALA A 64 -10.20 -7.54 10.13
C ALA A 64 -10.94 -8.75 9.52
N GLY A 65 -10.49 -9.24 8.36
CA GLY A 65 -11.02 -10.46 7.76
C GLY A 65 -10.85 -11.70 8.64
N ARG A 66 -9.69 -11.87 9.29
CA ARG A 66 -9.46 -12.96 10.25
C ARG A 66 -10.33 -12.83 11.50
N ARG A 67 -10.52 -11.60 12.01
CA ARG A 67 -11.40 -11.33 13.15
C ARG A 67 -12.86 -11.66 12.83
N GLN A 68 -13.34 -11.32 11.63
CA GLN A 68 -14.67 -11.70 11.17
C GLN A 68 -14.86 -13.22 11.11
N ILE A 69 -13.85 -13.96 10.64
CA ILE A 69 -13.92 -15.43 10.58
C ILE A 69 -13.97 -16.05 11.98
N LYS A 70 -13.18 -15.52 12.93
CA LYS A 70 -13.23 -15.97 14.34
C LYS A 70 -14.59 -15.71 14.97
N GLN A 71 -15.11 -14.50 14.82
CA GLN A 71 -16.44 -14.14 15.32
C GLN A 71 -17.55 -15.00 14.68
N ALA A 72 -17.44 -15.31 13.38
CA ALA A 72 -18.39 -16.20 12.71
C ALA A 72 -18.28 -17.67 13.16
N ARG A 73 -17.11 -18.08 13.68
CA ARG A 73 -16.90 -19.41 14.28
C ARG A 73 -17.32 -19.49 15.75
N GLY A 74 -17.65 -18.36 16.39
CA GLY A 74 -18.00 -18.32 17.81
C GLY A 74 -16.81 -18.51 18.75
N GLU A 75 -15.59 -18.25 18.27
CA GLU A 75 -14.35 -18.21 19.08
C GLU A 75 -14.04 -16.81 19.60
#